data_AF-A0A8S9GFG9-F1
#
_entry.id   AF-A0A8S9GFG9-F1
#
_cell.length_a   1.000
_cell.length_b   1.000
_cell.length_c   1.000
_cell.angle_alpha   90.00
_cell.angle_beta   90.00
_cell.angle_gamma   90.00
#
_symmetry.space_group_name_H-M   'P 1'
#
loop_
_entity.id
_entity.type
_entity.pdbx_description
1 polymer ?
#
loop_
_entity_poly.entity_id
_entity_poly.type
_entity_poly.pdbx_seq_one_letter_code
_entity_poly.pdbx_strand_id
1 'polypeptide(L)'
;MPLVRFKIRNELSLGGPELNRSPAVEYEEPKAILGAVEVAGLVGILRQLGDLAEFSAEVFNGIQEEVTVTASRCQKLTSRVKRIESALSPLEKAVLSQTSHIHFAYTAGCEWHPRIRNGQRHFVQSDLPLCVMETYEQCRDPPPLHLLDR
;
A
#
# COMPACT_ATOMS: atom_id res chain seq x y z
N MET A 1 11.30 6.80 10.47
CA MET A 1 10.91 6.07 9.24
C MET A 1 11.70 6.66 8.09
N PRO A 2 12.66 5.96 7.48
CA PRO A 2 13.19 6.41 6.21
C PRO A 2 12.13 6.03 5.18
N LEU A 3 11.49 7.04 4.58
CA LEU A 3 10.86 6.86 3.28
C LEU A 3 11.97 6.31 2.39
N VAL A 4 11.88 5.04 1.99
CA VAL A 4 12.73 4.49 0.94
C VAL A 4 12.51 5.42 -0.25
N ARG A 5 13.45 6.31 -0.51
CA ARG A 5 13.42 7.15 -1.71
C ARG A 5 13.43 6.15 -2.85
N PHE A 6 12.31 6.04 -3.57
CA PHE A 6 12.31 5.39 -4.87
C PHE A 6 13.41 6.07 -5.67
N LYS A 7 14.53 5.36 -5.83
CA LYS A 7 15.71 5.94 -6.45
C LYS A 7 15.49 5.81 -7.95
N ILE A 8 14.97 6.89 -8.54
CA ILE A 8 14.87 7.02 -9.98
C ILE A 8 16.25 6.71 -10.56
N ARG A 9 16.32 5.69 -11.41
CA ARG A 9 17.57 5.27 -12.06
C ARG A 9 17.99 6.39 -13.01
N ASN A 10 19.31 6.65 -13.11
CA ASN A 10 19.83 7.71 -13.98
C ASN A 10 19.42 7.46 -15.44
N GLU A 11 18.83 8.46 -16.08
CA GLU A 11 18.35 8.45 -17.47
C GLU A 11 19.44 7.98 -18.45
N LEU A 12 20.67 8.46 -18.28
CA LEU A 12 21.79 8.09 -19.14
C LEU A 12 22.22 6.62 -18.96
N SER A 13 22.01 6.06 -17.76
CA SER A 13 22.25 4.64 -17.50
C SER A 13 21.14 3.73 -18.04
N LEU A 14 19.93 4.28 -18.20
CA LEU A 14 18.76 3.57 -18.71
C LEU A 14 18.70 3.53 -20.24
N GLY A 15 19.19 4.59 -20.90
CA GLY A 15 19.12 4.74 -22.35
C GLY A 15 20.31 4.21 -23.14
N GLY A 16 21.44 3.93 -22.50
CA GLY A 16 22.65 3.44 -23.18
C GLY A 16 23.86 3.36 -22.25
N PRO A 17 23.99 2.31 -21.42
CA PRO A 17 25.08 2.19 -20.45
C PRO A 17 26.47 2.09 -21.11
N GLU A 18 26.56 1.55 -22.33
CA GLU A 18 27.79 1.38 -23.09
C GLU A 18 28.38 2.72 -23.58
N LEU A 19 27.54 3.71 -23.93
CA LEU A 19 28.02 5.01 -24.45
C LEU A 19 28.75 5.85 -23.40
N ASN A 20 28.46 5.63 -22.11
CA ASN A 20 29.11 6.33 -20.98
C ASN A 20 30.43 5.69 -20.52
N ARG A 21 30.75 4.47 -20.97
CA ARG A 21 31.93 3.69 -20.49
C ARG A 21 32.86 3.20 -21.59
N SER A 22 32.49 3.32 -22.86
CA SER A 22 33.24 2.73 -23.95
C SER A 22 34.52 3.53 -24.28
N PRO A 23 35.72 2.92 -24.24
CA PRO A 23 36.94 3.53 -24.81
C PRO A 23 36.89 3.63 -26.36
N ALA A 24 35.90 3.02 -27.00
CA ALA A 24 35.66 3.10 -28.44
C ALA A 24 35.18 4.48 -28.93
N VAL A 25 34.82 5.39 -28.02
CA VAL A 25 34.36 6.75 -28.33
C VAL A 25 35.51 7.66 -28.80
N GLU A 26 36.78 7.28 -28.58
CA GLU A 26 37.95 8.07 -29.00
C GLU A 26 38.13 8.19 -30.52
N TYR A 27 37.50 7.31 -31.32
CA TYR A 27 37.65 7.28 -32.79
C TYR A 27 36.37 7.69 -33.56
N GLU A 28 35.30 8.04 -32.86
CA GLU A 28 34.00 8.40 -33.44
C GLU A 28 33.90 9.92 -33.72
N GLU A 29 33.12 10.31 -34.75
CA GLU A 29 32.92 11.73 -35.06
C GLU A 29 32.13 12.41 -33.91
N PRO A 30 32.58 13.55 -33.35
CA PRO A 30 31.96 14.18 -32.18
C PRO A 30 30.45 14.43 -32.30
N LYS A 31 29.95 14.67 -33.52
CA LYS A 31 28.51 14.86 -33.78
C LYS A 31 27.71 13.57 -33.68
N ALA A 32 28.28 12.43 -34.09
CA ALA A 32 27.64 11.13 -33.97
C ALA A 32 27.50 10.73 -32.49
N ILE A 33 28.53 11.00 -31.69
CA ILE A 33 28.53 10.78 -30.24
C ILE A 33 27.44 11.64 -29.57
N LEU A 34 27.36 12.93 -29.91
CA LEU A 34 26.33 13.81 -29.34
C LEU A 34 24.92 13.32 -29.68
N GLY A 35 24.65 12.98 -30.95
CA GLY A 35 23.36 12.43 -31.35
C GLY A 35 23.01 11.12 -30.64
N ALA A 36 23.99 10.24 -30.42
CA ALA A 36 23.79 9.00 -29.68
C ALA A 36 23.44 9.25 -28.20
N VAL A 37 24.11 10.21 -27.55
CA VAL A 37 23.81 10.62 -26.16
C VAL A 37 22.44 11.29 -26.05
N GLU A 38 22.05 12.11 -27.02
CA GLU A 38 20.70 12.73 -27.06
C GLU A 38 19.60 11.67 -27.14
N VAL A 39 19.74 10.69 -28.05
CA VAL A 39 18.78 9.59 -28.20
C VAL A 39 18.75 8.73 -26.93
N ALA A 40 19.91 8.37 -26.38
CA ALA A 40 20.00 7.64 -25.12
C ALA A 40 19.34 8.43 -23.97
N GLY A 41 19.56 9.74 -23.87
CA GLY A 41 18.92 10.59 -22.86
C GLY A 41 17.39 10.58 -22.96
N LEU A 42 16.84 10.72 -24.18
CA LEU A 42 15.40 10.66 -24.42
C LEU A 42 14.80 9.29 -24.06
N VAL A 43 15.47 8.20 -24.45
CA VAL A 43 15.04 6.83 -24.08
C VAL A 43 15.09 6.64 -22.55
N GLY A 44 16.11 7.19 -21.90
CA GLY A 44 16.25 7.19 -20.45
C GLY A 44 15.09 7.87 -19.74
N ILE A 45 14.71 9.07 -20.20
CA ILE A 45 13.57 9.82 -19.67
C ILE A 45 12.25 9.05 -19.87
N LEU A 46 12.03 8.49 -21.07
CA LEU A 46 10.84 7.69 -21.34
C LEU A 46 10.73 6.49 -20.39
N ARG A 47 11.85 5.84 -20.10
CA ARG A 47 11.90 4.72 -19.16
C ARG A 47 11.65 5.15 -17.72
N GLN A 48 12.21 6.28 -17.27
CA GLN A 48 11.89 6.85 -15.96
C GLN A 48 10.40 7.18 -15.81
N LEU A 49 9.77 7.71 -16.86
CA LEU A 49 8.33 7.98 -16.86
C LEU A 49 7.50 6.69 -16.78
N GLY A 50 7.97 5.62 -17.44
CA GLY A 50 7.39 4.27 -17.30
C GLY A 50 7.45 3.76 -15.87
N ASP A 51 8.64 3.79 -15.25
CA ASP A 51 8.86 3.39 -13.86
C ASP A 51 7.97 4.21 -12.89
N LEU A 52 7.83 5.52 -13.13
CA LEU A 52 6.97 6.40 -12.32
C LEU A 52 5.48 6.08 -12.48
N ALA A 53 5.05 5.74 -13.70
CA ALA A 53 3.65 5.37 -13.97
C ALA A 53 3.29 4.06 -13.28
N GLU A 54 4.18 3.07 -13.30
CA GLU A 54 4.02 1.79 -12.60
C GLU A 54 3.93 2.00 -11.08
N PHE A 55 4.86 2.77 -10.50
CA PHE A 55 4.81 3.11 -9.08
C PHE A 55 3.52 3.85 -8.69
N SER A 56 3.07 4.78 -9.53
CA SER A 56 1.83 5.51 -9.28
C SER A 56 0.61 4.57 -9.29
N ALA A 57 0.58 3.61 -10.21
CA ALA A 57 -0.49 2.61 -10.27
C ALA A 57 -0.53 1.75 -9.00
N GLU A 58 0.61 1.31 -8.47
CA GLU A 58 0.68 0.58 -7.20
C GLU A 58 0.08 1.39 -6.04
N VAL A 59 0.47 2.66 -5.91
CA VAL A 59 -0.03 3.56 -4.86
C VAL A 59 -1.54 3.77 -4.98
N PHE A 60 -2.04 4.05 -6.17
CA PHE A 60 -3.47 4.30 -6.37
C PHE A 60 -4.32 3.03 -6.18
N ASN A 61 -3.82 1.86 -6.57
CA ASN A 61 -4.48 0.59 -6.30
C ASN A 61 -4.61 0.35 -4.79
N GLY A 62 -3.53 0.52 -4.03
CA GLY A 62 -3.58 0.35 -2.56
C GLY A 62 -4.56 1.31 -1.89
N ILE A 63 -4.61 2.58 -2.33
CA ILE A 63 -5.61 3.54 -1.86
C ILE A 63 -7.03 3.10 -2.22
N GLN A 64 -7.23 2.64 -3.45
CA GLN A 64 -8.54 2.19 -3.92
C GLN A 64 -9.05 0.99 -3.09
N GLU A 65 -8.20 0.03 -2.78
CA GLU A 65 -8.55 -1.12 -1.92
C GLU A 65 -9.04 -0.63 -0.55
N GLU A 66 -8.27 0.23 0.13
CA GLU A 66 -8.68 0.77 1.44
C GLU A 66 -9.96 1.62 1.39
N VAL A 67 -10.13 2.41 0.32
CA VAL A 67 -11.34 3.21 0.10
C VAL A 67 -12.56 2.30 -0.10
N THR A 68 -12.44 1.23 -0.89
CA THR A 68 -13.56 0.30 -1.14
C THR A 68 -13.95 -0.47 0.12
N VAL A 69 -12.97 -0.95 0.89
CA VAL A 69 -13.21 -1.59 2.20
C VAL A 69 -13.90 -0.62 3.14
N THR A 70 -13.43 0.63 3.23
CA THR A 70 -14.04 1.66 4.08
C THR A 70 -15.45 2.01 3.63
N ALA A 71 -15.69 2.17 2.33
CA ALA A 71 -17.01 2.46 1.78
C ALA A 71 -18.02 1.35 2.10
N SER A 72 -17.63 0.08 1.97
CA SER A 72 -18.48 -1.06 2.33
C SER A 72 -18.86 -1.06 3.83
N ARG A 73 -17.91 -0.71 4.70
CA ARG A 73 -18.13 -0.57 6.15
C ARG A 73 -19.07 0.59 6.44
N CYS A 74 -18.91 1.73 5.75
CA CYS A 74 -19.79 2.88 5.86
C CYS A 74 -21.22 2.52 5.48
N GLN A 75 -21.44 1.86 4.34
CA GLN A 75 -22.78 1.42 3.92
C GLN A 75 -23.44 0.48 4.95
N LYS A 76 -22.68 -0.47 5.49
CA LYS A 76 -23.16 -1.37 6.56
C LYS A 76 -23.48 -0.60 7.85
N LEU A 77 -22.71 0.43 8.19
CA LEU A 77 -22.99 1.28 9.34
C LEU A 77 -24.25 2.11 9.11
N THR A 78 -24.40 2.74 7.94
CA THR A 78 -25.58 3.53 7.59
C THR A 78 -26.86 2.71 7.65
N SER A 79 -26.87 1.49 7.12
CA SER A 79 -28.06 0.62 7.20
C SER A 79 -28.41 0.23 8.65
N ARG A 80 -27.40 -0.02 9.49
CA ARG A 80 -27.60 -0.28 10.92
C ARG A 80 -28.15 0.94 11.66
N VAL A 81 -27.63 2.14 11.36
CA VAL A 81 -28.10 3.40 11.97
C VAL A 81 -29.57 3.62 11.62
N LYS A 82 -29.96 3.50 10.34
CA LYS A 82 -31.35 3.63 9.92
C LYS A 82 -32.28 2.65 10.66
N ARG A 83 -31.83 1.41 10.86
CA ARG A 83 -32.60 0.41 11.61
C ARG A 83 -32.76 0.79 13.08
N ILE A 84 -31.68 1.27 13.72
CA ILE A 84 -31.74 1.73 15.12
C ILE A 84 -32.68 2.94 15.24
N GLU A 85 -32.57 3.90 14.32
CA GLU A 85 -33.42 5.09 14.27
C GLU A 85 -34.90 4.71 14.15
N SER A 86 -35.24 3.76 13.26
CA SER A 86 -36.62 3.26 13.13
C SER A 86 -37.13 2.52 14.38
N ALA A 87 -36.24 1.88 15.14
CA ALA A 87 -36.57 1.15 16.35
C ALA A 87 -36.68 2.06 17.59
N LEU A 88 -36.15 3.29 17.51
CA LEU A 88 -36.07 4.19 18.66
C LEU A 88 -37.45 4.66 19.13
N SER A 89 -38.29 5.12 18.21
CA SER A 89 -39.62 5.64 18.55
C SER A 89 -40.56 4.61 19.21
N PRO A 90 -40.69 3.35 18.71
CA PRO A 90 -41.48 2.33 19.41
C PRO A 90 -40.83 1.90 20.74
N LEU A 91 -39.50 1.85 20.82
CA LEU A 91 -38.78 1.54 22.05
C LEU A 91 -39.02 2.61 23.12
N GLU A 92 -38.93 3.88 22.77
CA GLU A 92 -39.18 5.01 23.68
C GLU A 92 -40.59 4.93 24.26
N LYS A 93 -41.61 4.68 23.43
CA LYS A 93 -42.99 4.48 23.90
C LYS A 93 -43.13 3.29 24.85
N ALA A 94 -42.44 2.19 24.56
CA ALA A 94 -42.46 0.99 25.40
C ALA A 94 -41.74 1.19 26.75
N VAL A 95 -40.69 2.03 26.79
CA VAL A 95 -39.99 2.39 28.03
C VAL A 95 -40.86 3.32 28.87
N LEU A 96 -41.46 4.35 28.25
CA LEU A 96 -42.30 5.34 28.95
C LEU A 96 -43.61 4.75 29.48
N SER A 97 -44.14 3.68 28.89
CA SER A 97 -45.38 3.04 29.34
C SER A 97 -45.19 2.11 30.54
N GLN A 98 -43.95 1.79 30.93
CA GLN A 98 -43.69 0.94 32.09
C GLN A 98 -43.80 1.73 33.40
N THR A 99 -44.46 1.12 34.38
CA THR A 99 -44.63 1.68 35.73
C THR A 99 -43.44 1.45 36.66
N SER A 100 -42.57 0.48 36.37
CA SER A 100 -41.37 0.19 37.14
C SER A 100 -40.17 -0.07 36.22
N HIS A 101 -39.10 0.67 36.41
CA HIS A 101 -37.88 0.59 35.59
C HIS A 101 -36.76 -0.24 36.22
N ILE A 102 -36.96 -0.79 37.42
CA ILE A 102 -35.94 -1.51 38.20
C ILE A 102 -35.46 -2.76 37.44
N HIS A 103 -36.36 -3.38 36.66
CA HIS A 103 -36.06 -4.60 35.91
C HIS A 103 -35.01 -4.41 34.80
N PHE A 104 -34.81 -3.19 34.29
CA PHE A 104 -33.79 -2.93 33.25
C PHE A 104 -32.36 -3.15 33.75
N ALA A 105 -32.10 -2.95 35.05
CA ALA A 105 -30.77 -3.10 35.65
C ALA A 105 -30.42 -4.55 35.99
N TYR A 106 -31.41 -5.43 36.15
CA TYR A 106 -31.22 -6.81 36.65
C TYR A 106 -31.67 -7.89 35.65
N THR A 107 -31.90 -7.52 34.39
CA THR A 107 -32.23 -8.49 33.35
C THR A 107 -30.97 -9.25 32.93
N ALA A 108 -31.02 -10.59 33.01
CA ALA A 108 -29.92 -11.44 32.57
C ALA A 108 -29.65 -11.23 31.07
N GLY A 109 -28.38 -11.01 30.71
CA GLY A 109 -27.97 -10.73 29.32
C GLY A 109 -27.83 -9.25 28.96
N CYS A 110 -27.97 -8.32 29.91
CA CYS A 110 -27.73 -6.89 29.69
C CYS A 110 -26.25 -6.47 29.71
N GLU A 111 -25.33 -7.40 29.94
CA GLU A 111 -23.89 -7.12 29.94
C GLU A 111 -23.37 -6.83 28.52
N TRP A 112 -22.99 -5.58 28.28
CA TRP A 112 -22.40 -5.16 27.01
C TRP A 112 -20.88 -5.10 27.10
N HIS A 113 -20.20 -5.69 26.12
CA HIS A 113 -18.74 -5.68 26.03
C HIS A 113 -18.30 -5.10 24.67
N PRO A 114 -17.43 -4.07 24.66
CA PRO A 114 -16.88 -3.57 23.41
C PRO A 114 -15.93 -4.61 22.80
N ARG A 115 -16.03 -4.84 21.49
CA ARG A 115 -15.05 -5.69 20.78
C ARG A 115 -13.83 -4.87 20.38
N ILE A 116 -12.92 -4.66 21.33
CA ILE A 116 -11.64 -4.00 21.08
C ILE A 116 -10.65 -5.08 20.61
N ARG A 117 -10.18 -4.99 19.38
CA ARG A 117 -9.10 -5.86 18.86
C ARG A 117 -7.80 -5.07 18.89
N ASN A 118 -6.81 -5.57 19.63
CA ASN A 118 -5.46 -5.04 19.57
C ASN A 118 -4.75 -5.69 18.38
N GLY A 119 -4.32 -4.87 17.43
CA GLY A 119 -3.43 -5.33 16.36
C GLY A 119 -2.12 -5.82 16.98
N GLN A 120 -1.62 -6.95 16.50
CA GLN A 120 -0.31 -7.49 16.87
C GLN A 120 0.39 -7.90 15.57
N ARG A 121 1.73 -7.93 15.59
CA ARG A 121 2.57 -8.32 14.44
C ARG A 121 2.29 -7.44 13.21
N HIS A 122 2.56 -6.15 13.32
CA HIS A 122 2.37 -5.19 12.23
C HIS A 122 3.42 -5.30 11.11
N PHE A 123 4.48 -6.08 11.31
CA PHE A 123 5.57 -6.27 10.36
C PHE A 123 5.74 -7.77 10.12
N VAL A 124 4.87 -8.32 9.27
CA VAL A 124 4.99 -9.70 8.76
C VAL A 124 5.44 -9.63 7.31
N GLN A 125 6.22 -10.60 6.86
CA GLN A 125 6.71 -10.65 5.47
C GLN A 125 5.57 -10.62 4.44
N SER A 126 4.40 -11.16 4.77
CA SER A 126 3.20 -11.12 3.92
C SER A 126 2.65 -9.70 3.68
N ASP A 127 2.97 -8.76 4.57
CA ASP A 127 2.42 -7.41 4.57
C ASP A 127 3.40 -6.40 3.96
N LEU A 128 4.48 -6.90 3.35
CA LEU A 128 5.50 -6.06 2.74
C LEU A 128 4.99 -5.48 1.41
N PRO A 129 5.05 -4.15 1.19
CA PRO A 129 4.68 -3.55 -0.10
C PRO A 129 5.51 -4.10 -1.25
N LEU A 130 4.92 -4.19 -2.45
CA LEU A 130 5.59 -4.74 -3.65
C LEU A 130 6.89 -3.98 -3.93
N CYS A 131 6.86 -2.64 -3.88
CA CYS A 131 8.05 -1.82 -4.09
C CYS A 131 9.22 -2.16 -3.13
N VAL A 132 8.95 -2.63 -1.91
CA VAL A 132 10.01 -3.06 -0.97
C VAL A 132 10.43 -4.50 -1.26
N MET A 133 9.47 -5.38 -1.56
CA MET A 133 9.74 -6.77 -1.92
C MET A 133 10.63 -6.87 -3.16
N GLU A 134 10.36 -6.09 -4.22
CA GLU A 134 11.19 -6.07 -5.43
C GLU A 134 12.64 -5.66 -5.17
N THR A 135 12.86 -4.71 -4.24
CA THR A 135 14.22 -4.34 -3.83
C THR A 135 14.89 -5.39 -2.95
N TYR A 136 14.11 -6.10 -2.14
CA TYR A 136 14.58 -7.20 -1.30
C TYR A 136 15.06 -8.37 -2.17
N GLU A 137 14.29 -8.75 -3.19
CA GLU A 137 14.65 -9.84 -4.13
C GLU A 137 15.91 -9.50 -4.97
N GLN A 138 16.26 -8.22 -5.12
CA GLN A 138 17.50 -7.81 -5.79
C GLN A 138 18.73 -7.84 -4.87
N CYS A 139 18.53 -7.99 -3.55
CA CYS A 139 19.62 -8.07 -2.60
C CYS A 139 20.29 -9.43 -2.66
N ARG A 140 21.54 -9.52 -2.18
CA ARG A 140 22.25 -10.80 -2.11
C ARG A 140 21.66 -11.66 -1.01
N ASP A 141 21.34 -12.90 -1.35
CA ASP A 141 20.90 -13.89 -0.40
C ASP A 141 21.98 -14.18 0.66
N PRO A 142 21.56 -14.56 1.89
CA PRO A 142 22.50 -15.07 2.88
C PRO A 142 23.17 -16.35 2.34
N PRO A 143 24.42 -16.63 2.75
CA PRO A 143 25.05 -17.91 2.46
C PRO A 143 24.13 -19.09 2.85
N PRO A 144 24.06 -20.16 2.05
CA PRO A 144 23.12 -21.25 2.27
C PRO A 144 23.57 -22.18 3.41
N LEU A 145 23.56 -21.67 4.64
CA LEU A 145 23.99 -22.40 5.85
C LEU A 145 23.05 -23.57 6.18
N HIS A 146 21.83 -23.58 5.65
CA HIS A 146 20.89 -24.71 5.78
C HIS A 146 21.45 -26.03 5.21
N LEU A 147 22.47 -25.96 4.34
CA LEU A 147 23.17 -27.13 3.82
C LEU A 147 24.08 -27.81 4.87
N LEU A 148 24.37 -27.12 5.98
CA LEU A 148 25.20 -27.59 7.08
C LEU A 148 24.40 -28.19 8.25
N ASP A 149 23.06 -28.00 8.26
CA ASP A 149 22.16 -28.65 9.20
C ASP A 149 22.02 -30.12 8.80
N ARG A 150 22.93 -30.96 9.30
CA ARG A 150 22.83 -32.42 9.33
C ARG A 150 22.79 -32.92 10.75
#